data_AF-A0A8J2QQS0-F1
#
_entry.id   AF-A0A8J2QQS0-F1
#
_cell.length_a   1.000
_cell.length_b   1.000
_cell.length_c   1.000
_cell.angle_alpha   90.00
_cell.angle_beta   90.00
_cell.angle_gamma   90.00
#
_symmetry.space_group_name_H-M   'P 1'
#
loop_
_entity.id
_entity.type
_entity.pdbx_description
1 polymer ?
#
loop_
_entity_poly.entity_id
_entity_poly.type
_entity_poly.pdbx_seq_one_letter_code
_entity_poly.pdbx_strand_id
1 'polypeptide(L)'
;MHGRIKVRTSEEEKAKKEKERQEKLKFFKHAMQKIQSKRKEGEEDDEQLGIIEKVLLANPDIYTLWNIRRDILSNFKKIKSEEEMVKLYDSELTLTEYCLKVNPKSYCAWHQREWVLVNRSDPNWKKELDLCNTYLKIDERNFHTWDYRRFVVGQCKPPLQDEFDYTTEKLYDNFSNYSAWHYRSKMLVELYPDLEGGRPIQDSHHKHELKMVQSAAFTDPDDTSAWFYQRWLLGAVKEYLNNNIQLYINDECVNGEWESCTGYEYDDLWILKHSHKILTKSHIKVEYIMNNNGKQSIVCNEYQPLVYIGKSEISFQNQYSKPVVEELNDQLDSCRQLLALEPDNRWTLLTTTVFLHCIDPKLHHLEVIDNLQRLKKLDYQRAGYYNDLISMWSIEQQLQNDYNENIDKFHIRFGEKLTSLPHLQYYSFCQTVDLSNQELTSRILPTLIKLQHCKILDLSNNKLTSLDGFPALQLEQLILKGNEIKEEDIASFKEKHCVTKIII
;
A
#
# COMPACT_ATOMS: atom_id res chain seq x y z
N MET A 1 25.06 -0.33 -10.09
CA MET A 1 25.96 0.73 -10.59
C MET A 1 25.31 2.08 -10.28
N HIS A 2 25.75 2.78 -9.23
CA HIS A 2 25.19 4.08 -8.84
C HIS A 2 26.32 5.08 -8.52
N GLY A 3 26.05 6.38 -8.62
CA GLY A 3 26.96 7.44 -8.15
C GLY A 3 28.28 7.62 -8.91
N ARG A 4 28.49 6.95 -10.06
CA ARG A 4 29.72 7.12 -10.85
C ARG A 4 29.69 8.44 -11.63
N ILE A 5 30.31 9.46 -11.07
CA ILE A 5 30.50 10.76 -11.73
C ILE A 5 31.41 10.58 -12.95
N LYS A 6 31.01 11.14 -14.09
CA LYS A 6 31.82 11.14 -15.31
C LYS A 6 32.96 12.16 -15.16
N VAL A 7 34.11 11.70 -14.68
CA VAL A 7 35.32 12.53 -14.55
C VAL A 7 36.07 12.57 -15.88
N ARG A 8 36.47 13.78 -16.32
CA ARG A 8 37.45 13.95 -17.40
C ARG A 8 38.84 13.67 -16.83
N THR A 9 39.32 12.44 -17.00
CA THR A 9 40.69 12.04 -16.61
C THR A 9 41.66 12.21 -17.78
N SER A 10 42.93 12.50 -17.48
CA SER A 10 44.01 12.57 -18.48
C SER A 10 44.24 11.21 -19.13
N GLU A 11 44.90 11.18 -20.29
CA GLU A 11 45.21 9.92 -20.98
C GLU A 11 46.13 9.01 -20.15
N GLU A 12 47.08 9.60 -19.41
CA GLU A 12 47.99 8.88 -18.52
C GLU A 12 47.25 8.23 -17.34
N GLU A 13 46.31 8.94 -16.70
CA GLU A 13 45.48 8.38 -15.63
C GLU A 13 44.55 7.28 -16.13
N LYS A 14 44.00 7.41 -17.36
CA LYS A 14 43.19 6.36 -17.99
C LYS A 14 44.03 5.11 -18.24
N ALA A 15 45.24 5.27 -18.78
CA ALA A 15 46.15 4.15 -19.03
C ALA A 15 46.53 3.44 -17.72
N LYS A 16 46.83 4.20 -16.65
CA LYS A 16 47.12 3.63 -15.32
C LYS A 16 45.94 2.85 -14.75
N LYS A 17 44.72 3.43 -14.74
CA LYS A 17 43.51 2.75 -14.27
C LYS A 17 43.17 1.51 -15.11
N GLU A 18 43.38 1.57 -16.41
CA GLU A 18 43.16 0.42 -17.28
C GLU A 18 44.15 -0.71 -16.98
N LYS A 19 45.43 -0.39 -16.76
CA LYS A 19 46.44 -1.38 -16.36
C LYS A 19 46.05 -2.06 -15.04
N GLU A 20 45.69 -1.29 -14.02
CA GLU A 20 45.23 -1.81 -12.73
C GLU A 20 43.96 -2.68 -12.89
N ARG A 21 43.03 -2.27 -13.75
CA ARG A 21 41.82 -3.05 -14.07
C ARG A 21 42.16 -4.38 -14.74
N GLN A 22 43.09 -4.39 -15.69
CA GLN A 22 43.53 -5.61 -16.38
C GLN A 22 44.23 -6.58 -15.43
N GLU A 23 45.05 -6.09 -14.51
CA GLU A 23 45.70 -6.92 -13.49
C GLU A 23 44.66 -7.56 -12.54
N LYS A 24 43.69 -6.76 -12.05
CA LYS A 24 42.56 -7.28 -11.25
C LYS A 24 41.73 -8.30 -12.01
N LEU A 25 41.47 -8.07 -13.30
CA LEU A 25 40.72 -8.98 -14.16
C LEU A 25 41.45 -10.31 -14.38
N LYS A 26 42.77 -10.29 -14.57
CA LYS A 26 43.58 -11.51 -14.68
C LYS A 26 43.49 -12.35 -13.41
N PHE A 27 43.67 -11.72 -12.24
CA PHE A 27 43.51 -12.40 -10.96
C PHE A 27 42.11 -13.00 -10.80
N PHE A 28 41.06 -12.21 -11.07
CA PHE A 28 39.68 -12.67 -11.00
C PHE A 28 39.40 -13.88 -11.89
N LYS A 29 39.84 -13.83 -13.16
CA LYS A 29 39.66 -14.95 -14.11
C LYS A 29 40.36 -16.22 -13.63
N HIS A 30 41.60 -16.09 -13.15
CA HIS A 30 42.37 -17.23 -12.64
C HIS A 30 41.71 -17.85 -11.39
N ALA A 31 41.29 -17.01 -10.44
CA ALA A 31 40.59 -17.46 -9.23
C ALA A 31 39.27 -18.18 -9.58
N MET A 32 38.45 -17.61 -10.46
CA MET A 32 37.18 -18.22 -10.90
C MET A 32 37.40 -19.56 -11.61
N GLN A 33 38.42 -19.68 -12.47
CA GLN A 33 38.77 -20.94 -13.12
C GLN A 33 39.15 -22.01 -12.09
N LYS A 34 40.02 -21.65 -11.12
CA LYS A 34 40.42 -22.59 -10.07
C LYS A 34 39.25 -23.02 -9.18
N ILE A 35 38.36 -22.10 -8.80
CA ILE A 35 37.13 -22.42 -8.04
C ILE A 35 36.26 -23.40 -8.82
N GLN A 36 36.08 -23.19 -10.13
CA GLN A 36 35.28 -24.07 -10.98
C GLN A 36 35.90 -25.46 -11.15
N SER A 37 37.22 -25.57 -11.29
CA SER A 37 37.91 -26.87 -11.37
C SER A 37 37.73 -27.67 -10.08
N LYS A 38 38.05 -27.08 -8.92
CA LYS A 38 37.88 -27.75 -7.62
C LYS A 38 36.43 -28.21 -7.40
N ARG A 39 35.45 -27.38 -7.78
CA ARG A 39 34.03 -27.75 -7.70
C ARG A 39 33.67 -28.94 -8.59
N LYS A 40 34.22 -29.04 -9.81
CA LYS A 40 34.00 -30.18 -10.71
C LYS A 40 34.62 -31.48 -10.17
N GLU A 41 35.76 -31.36 -9.49
CA GLU A 41 36.49 -32.46 -8.88
C GLU A 41 35.89 -32.90 -7.52
N GLY A 42 34.93 -32.15 -6.99
CA GLY A 42 34.33 -32.41 -5.67
C GLY A 42 35.25 -32.06 -4.50
N GLU A 43 36.28 -31.26 -4.75
CA GLU A 43 37.21 -30.80 -3.71
C GLU A 43 36.58 -29.64 -2.93
N GLU A 44 36.24 -29.91 -1.68
CA GLU A 44 35.69 -28.94 -0.73
C GLU A 44 36.62 -28.80 0.47
N ASP A 45 37.50 -27.79 0.43
CA ASP A 45 38.58 -27.62 1.39
C ASP A 45 38.79 -26.15 1.83
N ASP A 46 39.65 -25.95 2.82
CA ASP A 46 40.00 -24.63 3.36
C ASP A 46 40.71 -23.75 2.29
N GLU A 47 41.40 -24.36 1.31
CA GLU A 47 42.03 -23.64 0.19
C GLU A 47 40.98 -22.98 -0.70
N GLN A 48 39.91 -23.71 -1.04
CA GLN A 48 38.82 -23.21 -1.86
C GLN A 48 38.10 -22.04 -1.16
N LEU A 49 37.85 -22.15 0.15
CA LEU A 49 37.31 -21.05 0.95
C LEU A 49 38.23 -19.81 0.87
N GLY A 50 39.54 -19.96 1.01
CA GLY A 50 40.49 -18.85 0.91
C GLY A 50 40.54 -18.19 -0.48
N ILE A 51 40.38 -18.95 -1.56
CA ILE A 51 40.31 -18.40 -2.93
C ILE A 51 39.00 -17.62 -3.12
N ILE A 52 37.87 -18.18 -2.67
CA ILE A 52 36.56 -17.54 -2.77
C ILE A 52 36.54 -16.23 -1.97
N GLU A 53 37.11 -16.21 -0.77
CA GLU A 53 37.20 -15.05 0.10
C GLU A 53 37.83 -13.85 -0.62
N LYS A 54 38.98 -14.05 -1.25
CA LYS A 54 39.69 -13.01 -2.01
C LYS A 54 38.85 -12.40 -3.12
N VAL A 55 38.00 -13.21 -3.76
CA VAL A 55 37.10 -12.73 -4.82
C VAL A 55 35.93 -11.94 -4.23
N LEU A 56 35.34 -12.43 -3.15
CA LEU A 56 34.19 -11.78 -2.50
C LEU A 56 34.56 -10.45 -1.83
N LEU A 57 35.76 -10.34 -1.25
CA LEU A 57 36.27 -9.06 -0.72
C LEU A 57 36.35 -7.97 -1.79
N ALA A 58 36.54 -8.34 -3.06
CA ALA A 58 36.54 -7.40 -4.17
C ALA A 58 35.13 -7.17 -4.76
N ASN A 59 34.29 -8.21 -4.77
CA ASN A 59 32.92 -8.15 -5.26
C ASN A 59 32.00 -9.08 -4.46
N PRO A 60 31.28 -8.55 -3.45
CA PRO A 60 30.42 -9.35 -2.59
C PRO A 60 29.11 -9.79 -3.27
N ASP A 61 28.80 -9.30 -4.46
CA ASP A 61 27.52 -9.57 -5.14
C ASP A 61 27.56 -10.82 -6.05
N ILE A 62 28.63 -11.61 -5.98
CA ILE A 62 28.73 -12.86 -6.74
C ILE A 62 28.04 -13.99 -5.98
N TYR A 63 26.72 -14.09 -6.16
CA TYR A 63 25.86 -15.03 -5.42
C TYR A 63 26.37 -16.49 -5.45
N THR A 64 26.85 -16.95 -6.61
CA THR A 64 27.30 -18.34 -6.80
C THR A 64 28.45 -18.71 -5.86
N LEU A 65 29.32 -17.75 -5.54
CA LEU A 65 30.44 -18.00 -4.65
C LEU A 65 29.99 -18.19 -3.21
N TRP A 66 29.01 -17.41 -2.75
CA TRP A 66 28.40 -17.63 -1.43
C TRP A 66 27.69 -18.99 -1.34
N ASN A 67 27.04 -19.45 -2.41
CA ASN A 67 26.46 -20.80 -2.45
C ASN A 67 27.53 -21.87 -2.24
N ILE A 68 28.65 -21.77 -2.99
CA ILE A 68 29.76 -22.73 -2.85
C ILE A 68 30.34 -22.70 -1.43
N ARG A 69 30.49 -21.52 -0.80
CA ARG A 69 30.91 -21.44 0.60
C ARG A 69 29.95 -22.20 1.53
N ARG A 70 28.64 -22.00 1.37
CA ARG A 70 27.64 -22.70 2.20
C ARG A 70 27.67 -24.21 1.98
N ASP A 71 27.88 -24.67 0.75
CA ASP A 71 28.04 -26.10 0.45
C ASP A 71 29.23 -26.69 1.25
N ILE A 72 30.41 -26.06 1.14
CA ILE A 72 31.62 -26.46 1.87
C ILE A 72 31.40 -26.44 3.39
N LEU A 73 30.88 -25.34 3.93
CA LEU A 73 30.65 -25.18 5.38
C LEU A 73 29.63 -26.19 5.91
N SER A 74 28.60 -26.52 5.12
CA SER A 74 27.61 -27.54 5.48
C SER A 74 28.22 -28.95 5.53
N ASN A 75 29.19 -29.24 4.66
CA ASN A 75 29.92 -30.50 4.70
C ASN A 75 30.95 -30.53 5.83
N PHE A 76 31.63 -29.43 6.12
CA PHE A 76 32.50 -29.30 7.29
C PHE A 76 31.76 -29.50 8.60
N LYS A 77 30.52 -29.00 8.72
CA LYS A 77 29.67 -29.21 9.91
C LYS A 77 29.43 -30.70 10.22
N LYS A 78 29.50 -31.59 9.23
CA LYS A 78 29.32 -33.04 9.41
C LYS A 78 30.60 -33.76 9.89
N ILE A 79 31.77 -33.13 9.73
CA ILE A 79 33.07 -33.78 9.86
C ILE A 79 33.92 -33.13 10.97
N LYS A 80 33.90 -31.79 11.08
CA LYS A 80 34.67 -31.01 12.06
C LYS A 80 33.92 -30.92 13.39
N SER A 81 34.67 -30.72 14.47
CA SER A 81 34.10 -30.51 15.80
C SER A 81 33.36 -29.17 15.92
N GLU A 82 32.49 -29.03 16.93
CA GLU A 82 31.76 -27.79 17.18
C GLU A 82 32.70 -26.60 17.41
N GLU A 83 33.79 -26.79 18.16
CA GLU A 83 34.79 -25.74 18.42
C GLU A 83 35.49 -25.25 17.14
N GLU A 84 35.76 -26.16 16.21
CA GLU A 84 36.34 -25.82 14.90
C GLU A 84 35.31 -25.09 14.03
N MET A 85 34.05 -25.52 14.07
CA MET A 85 32.96 -24.87 13.34
C MET A 85 32.71 -23.44 13.84
N VAL A 86 32.74 -23.20 15.16
CA VAL A 86 32.63 -21.86 15.74
C VAL A 86 33.71 -20.91 15.18
N LYS A 87 34.97 -21.37 15.11
CA LYS A 87 36.07 -20.57 14.52
C LYS A 87 35.87 -20.26 13.03
N LEU A 88 35.34 -21.23 12.28
CA LEU A 88 35.00 -21.03 10.86
C LEU A 88 33.86 -20.02 10.72
N TYR A 89 32.83 -20.10 11.55
CA TYR A 89 31.73 -19.14 11.54
C TYR A 89 32.18 -17.74 11.97
N ASP A 90 33.09 -17.60 12.93
CA ASP A 90 33.67 -16.30 13.29
C ASP A 90 34.46 -15.69 12.12
N SER A 91 35.17 -16.52 11.37
CA SER A 91 35.87 -16.11 10.14
C SER A 91 34.87 -15.68 9.05
N GLU A 92 33.75 -16.39 8.88
CA GLU A 92 32.67 -16.00 7.97
C GLU A 92 32.00 -14.68 8.37
N LEU A 93 31.73 -14.47 9.66
CA LEU A 93 31.18 -13.20 10.15
C LEU A 93 32.15 -12.05 9.91
N THR A 94 33.46 -12.30 10.02
CA THR A 94 34.49 -11.31 9.69
C THR A 94 34.50 -11.00 8.20
N LEU A 95 34.44 -12.01 7.34
CA LEU A 95 34.35 -11.85 5.89
C LEU A 95 33.11 -11.04 5.47
N THR A 96 31.93 -11.41 5.98
CA THR A 96 30.69 -10.68 5.67
C THR A 96 30.76 -9.23 6.13
N GLU A 97 31.36 -8.95 7.29
CA GLU A 97 31.55 -7.58 7.76
C GLU A 97 32.46 -6.75 6.83
N TYR A 98 33.57 -7.32 6.36
CA TYR A 98 34.43 -6.66 5.36
C TYR A 98 33.69 -6.43 4.03
N CYS A 99 32.96 -7.44 3.55
CA CYS A 99 32.14 -7.33 2.34
C CYS A 99 31.08 -6.21 2.46
N LEU A 100 30.47 -6.07 3.63
CA LEU A 100 29.47 -5.02 3.90
C LEU A 100 30.09 -3.62 4.04
N LYS A 101 31.36 -3.51 4.47
CA LYS A 101 32.12 -2.24 4.36
C LYS A 101 32.38 -1.84 2.91
N VAL A 102 32.55 -2.81 2.01
CA VAL A 102 32.74 -2.58 0.57
C VAL A 102 31.42 -2.24 -0.13
N ASN A 103 30.36 -3.00 0.15
CA ASN A 103 29.01 -2.75 -0.34
C ASN A 103 27.98 -3.04 0.76
N PRO A 104 27.52 -2.02 1.51
CA PRO A 104 26.54 -2.19 2.59
C PRO A 104 25.14 -2.56 2.08
N LYS A 105 24.93 -2.54 0.76
CA LYS A 105 23.68 -2.90 0.06
C LYS A 105 23.79 -4.23 -0.67
N SER A 106 24.76 -5.06 -0.30
CA SER A 106 24.91 -6.41 -0.85
C SER A 106 23.90 -7.37 -0.23
N TYR A 107 22.89 -7.78 -0.99
CA TYR A 107 21.95 -8.84 -0.58
C TYR A 107 22.68 -10.12 -0.16
N CYS A 108 23.71 -10.51 -0.93
CA CYS A 108 24.40 -11.77 -0.70
C CYS A 108 25.20 -11.79 0.61
N ALA A 109 25.84 -10.67 0.97
CA ALA A 109 26.61 -10.57 2.20
C ALA A 109 25.70 -10.60 3.44
N TRP A 110 24.58 -9.87 3.44
CA TRP A 110 23.59 -9.93 4.53
C TRP A 110 22.98 -11.33 4.67
N HIS A 111 22.55 -11.93 3.57
CA HIS A 111 21.98 -13.28 3.59
C HIS A 111 22.98 -14.35 4.07
N GLN A 112 24.26 -14.26 3.68
CA GLN A 112 25.28 -15.16 4.22
C GLN A 112 25.43 -14.98 5.73
N ARG A 113 25.41 -13.74 6.22
CA ARG A 113 25.52 -13.44 7.65
C ARG A 113 24.36 -14.04 8.45
N GLU A 114 23.13 -13.90 7.97
CA GLU A 114 21.95 -14.57 8.54
C GLU A 114 22.12 -16.10 8.56
N TRP A 115 22.54 -16.69 7.44
CA TRP A 115 22.75 -18.13 7.33
C TRP A 115 23.76 -18.65 8.36
N VAL A 116 24.88 -17.93 8.56
CA VAL A 116 25.88 -18.30 9.57
C VAL A 116 25.30 -18.28 10.97
N LEU A 117 24.55 -17.23 11.31
CA LEU A 117 23.97 -17.07 12.66
C LEU A 117 22.89 -18.11 12.98
N VAL A 118 22.08 -18.51 11.99
CA VAL A 118 21.08 -19.57 12.17
C VAL A 118 21.73 -20.96 12.29
N ASN A 119 22.91 -21.17 11.71
CA ASN A 119 23.56 -22.48 11.67
C ASN A 119 24.58 -22.74 12.78
N ARG A 120 25.02 -21.71 13.50
CA ARG A 120 25.91 -21.83 14.67
C ARG A 120 25.11 -22.04 15.96
N SER A 121 25.71 -22.69 16.95
CA SER A 121 25.05 -23.00 18.23
C SER A 121 25.07 -21.84 19.24
N ASP A 122 25.95 -20.86 19.05
CA ASP A 122 26.29 -19.80 20.01
C ASP A 122 26.13 -18.36 19.43
N PRO A 123 25.03 -18.02 18.73
CA PRO A 123 24.90 -16.70 18.12
C PRO A 123 24.89 -15.57 19.16
N ASN A 124 25.74 -14.56 18.95
CA ASN A 124 25.78 -13.36 19.79
C ASN A 124 24.88 -12.27 19.23
N TRP A 125 23.58 -12.35 19.52
CA TRP A 125 22.58 -11.41 19.00
C TRP A 125 22.81 -9.96 19.44
N LYS A 126 23.38 -9.73 20.62
CA LYS A 126 23.72 -8.38 21.10
C LYS A 126 24.75 -7.72 20.18
N LYS A 127 25.81 -8.44 19.81
CA LYS A 127 26.82 -7.96 18.86
C LYS A 127 26.21 -7.62 17.50
N GLU A 128 25.21 -8.38 17.07
CA GLU A 128 24.53 -8.16 15.80
C GLU A 128 23.57 -6.95 15.84
N LEU A 129 22.90 -6.69 16.98
CA LEU A 129 22.17 -5.44 17.19
C LEU A 129 23.11 -4.21 17.20
N ASP A 130 24.27 -4.33 17.86
CA ASP A 130 25.29 -3.27 17.87
C ASP A 130 25.86 -3.00 16.45
N LEU A 131 26.00 -4.05 15.64
CA LEU A 131 26.33 -3.94 14.23
C LEU A 131 25.24 -3.16 13.48
N CYS A 132 23.96 -3.49 13.67
CA CYS A 132 22.85 -2.76 13.05
C CYS A 132 22.90 -1.28 13.43
N ASN A 133 23.11 -0.97 14.71
CA ASN A 133 23.25 0.41 15.20
C ASN A 133 24.38 1.15 14.50
N THR A 134 25.51 0.48 14.26
CA THR A 134 26.66 1.05 13.55
C THR A 134 26.33 1.34 12.09
N TYR A 135 25.72 0.41 11.37
CA TYR A 135 25.38 0.58 9.96
C TYR A 135 24.26 1.62 9.74
N LEU A 136 23.27 1.69 10.64
CA LEU A 136 22.22 2.70 10.59
C LEU A 136 22.71 4.10 10.97
N LYS A 137 23.79 4.22 11.75
CA LYS A 137 24.48 5.51 11.94
C LYS A 137 25.20 6.00 10.68
N ILE A 138 25.60 5.09 9.79
CA ILE A 138 26.31 5.42 8.54
C ILE A 138 25.31 5.74 7.41
N ASP A 139 24.29 4.89 7.24
CA ASP A 139 23.20 5.09 6.27
C ASP A 139 21.89 4.67 6.94
N GLU A 140 21.22 5.64 7.54
CA GLU A 140 19.99 5.44 8.30
C GLU A 140 18.81 4.95 7.45
N ARG A 141 18.92 5.08 6.11
CA ARG A 141 17.93 4.64 5.13
C ARG A 141 18.32 3.33 4.46
N ASN A 142 19.36 2.65 4.96
CA ASN A 142 19.74 1.35 4.45
C ASN A 142 18.70 0.28 4.86
N PHE A 143 17.75 0.03 3.97
CA PHE A 143 16.69 -0.95 4.23
C PHE A 143 17.25 -2.35 4.51
N HIS A 144 18.39 -2.74 3.94
CA HIS A 144 18.99 -4.04 4.24
C HIS A 144 19.39 -4.17 5.71
N THR A 145 19.90 -3.09 6.31
CA THR A 145 20.25 -3.08 7.73
C THR A 145 19.00 -3.08 8.60
N TRP A 146 17.94 -2.36 8.19
CA TRP A 146 16.65 -2.44 8.88
C TRP A 146 16.03 -3.84 8.80
N ASP A 147 16.10 -4.50 7.64
CA ASP A 147 15.61 -5.86 7.43
C ASP A 147 16.41 -6.86 8.29
N TYR A 148 17.73 -6.74 8.27
CA TYR A 148 18.62 -7.54 9.11
C TYR A 148 18.38 -7.30 10.60
N ARG A 149 18.13 -6.05 11.02
CA ARG A 149 17.73 -5.74 12.40
C ARG A 149 16.45 -6.47 12.77
N ARG A 150 15.42 -6.44 11.92
CA ARG A 150 14.16 -7.17 12.17
C ARG A 150 14.38 -8.68 12.24
N PHE A 151 15.28 -9.23 11.43
CA PHE A 151 15.71 -10.63 11.56
C PHE A 151 16.34 -10.89 12.93
N VAL A 152 17.34 -10.10 13.35
CA VAL A 152 18.02 -10.26 14.65
C VAL A 152 17.04 -10.12 15.82
N VAL A 153 16.18 -9.10 15.80
CA VAL A 153 15.10 -8.89 16.79
C VAL A 153 14.15 -10.10 16.83
N GLY A 154 13.81 -10.68 15.68
CA GLY A 154 13.01 -11.91 15.61
C GLY A 154 13.67 -13.13 16.27
N GLN A 155 15.01 -13.18 16.30
CA GLN A 155 15.79 -14.24 16.94
C GLN A 155 15.94 -14.01 18.46
N CYS A 156 16.33 -12.82 18.89
CA CYS A 156 16.58 -12.53 20.31
C CYS A 156 15.34 -12.07 21.09
N LYS A 157 14.26 -11.69 20.39
CA LYS A 157 12.96 -11.28 20.94
C LYS A 157 13.08 -10.30 22.12
N PRO A 158 13.73 -9.14 21.93
CA PRO A 158 13.73 -8.12 22.96
C PRO A 158 12.28 -7.65 23.22
N PRO A 159 12.00 -7.04 24.38
CA PRO A 159 10.74 -6.34 24.59
C PRO A 159 10.42 -5.42 23.42
N LEU A 160 9.18 -5.47 22.93
CA LEU A 160 8.74 -4.64 21.81
C LEU A 160 8.91 -3.13 22.09
N GLN A 161 8.80 -2.75 23.36
CA GLN A 161 9.06 -1.40 23.84
C GLN A 161 10.50 -0.92 23.53
N ASP A 162 11.50 -1.80 23.62
CA ASP A 162 12.90 -1.42 23.37
C ASP A 162 13.10 -1.02 21.90
N GLU A 163 12.43 -1.71 20.97
CA GLU A 163 12.47 -1.37 19.54
C GLU A 163 11.66 -0.11 19.23
N PHE A 164 10.52 0.10 19.92
CA PHE A 164 9.79 1.35 19.83
C PHE A 164 10.62 2.55 20.32
N ASP A 165 11.29 2.42 21.46
CA ASP A 165 12.18 3.44 22.02
C ASP A 165 13.38 3.69 21.10
N TYR A 166 13.92 2.64 20.47
CA TYR A 166 14.94 2.78 19.44
C TYR A 166 14.48 3.62 18.25
N THR A 167 13.23 3.45 17.77
CA THR A 167 12.70 4.32 16.72
C THR A 167 12.58 5.77 17.17
N THR A 168 12.22 5.99 18.45
CA THR A 168 12.17 7.33 19.06
C THR A 168 13.55 7.99 19.03
N GLU A 169 14.61 7.28 19.44
CA GLU A 169 16.00 7.76 19.37
C GLU A 169 16.38 8.16 17.94
N LYS A 170 16.10 7.28 16.95
CA LYS A 170 16.44 7.52 15.55
C LYS A 170 15.71 8.73 14.95
N LEU A 171 14.47 8.98 15.38
CA LEU A 171 13.70 10.14 14.94
C LEU A 171 14.18 11.44 15.59
N TYR A 172 14.61 11.41 16.86
CA TYR A 172 15.28 12.56 17.49
C TYR A 172 16.65 12.86 16.87
N ASP A 173 17.37 11.83 16.41
CA ASP A 173 18.61 12.01 15.63
C ASP A 173 18.31 12.66 14.27
N ASN A 174 17.29 12.17 13.56
CA ASN A 174 16.83 12.71 12.29
C ASN A 174 15.36 12.41 12.00
N PHE A 175 14.53 13.45 12.00
CA PHE A 175 13.09 13.34 11.71
C PHE A 175 12.78 13.00 10.25
N SER A 176 13.72 13.19 9.31
CA SER A 176 13.55 12.82 7.89
C SER A 176 13.76 11.32 7.64
N ASN A 177 13.98 10.53 8.69
CA ASN A 177 14.22 9.09 8.58
C ASN A 177 12.93 8.30 8.32
N TYR A 178 12.55 8.17 7.05
CA TYR A 178 11.39 7.37 6.62
C TYR A 178 11.40 5.93 7.16
N SER A 179 12.58 5.31 7.23
CA SER A 179 12.69 3.92 7.71
C SER A 179 12.36 3.80 9.20
N ALA A 180 12.75 4.79 10.01
CA ALA A 180 12.38 4.84 11.42
C ALA A 180 10.87 5.08 11.60
N TRP A 181 10.26 6.02 10.85
CA TRP A 181 8.80 6.22 10.86
C TRP A 181 8.04 4.96 10.46
N HIS A 182 8.48 4.28 9.39
CA HIS A 182 7.87 3.03 8.94
C HIS A 182 7.97 1.95 10.01
N TYR A 183 9.14 1.78 10.63
CA TYR A 183 9.31 0.75 11.65
C TYR A 183 8.48 1.06 12.89
N ARG A 184 8.43 2.33 13.31
CA ARG A 184 7.59 2.82 14.40
C ARG A 184 6.11 2.52 14.16
N SER A 185 5.62 2.74 12.94
CA SER A 185 4.22 2.46 12.58
C SER A 185 3.84 0.99 12.76
N LYS A 186 4.80 0.06 12.60
CA LYS A 186 4.56 -1.37 12.84
C LYS A 186 4.53 -1.70 14.34
N MET A 187 5.45 -1.14 15.13
CA MET A 187 5.49 -1.38 16.57
C MET A 187 4.24 -0.82 17.26
N LEU A 188 3.77 0.35 16.84
CA LEU A 188 2.60 1.00 17.40
C LEU A 188 1.30 0.19 17.22
N VAL A 189 1.10 -0.41 16.05
CA VAL A 189 -0.08 -1.25 15.78
C VAL A 189 -0.11 -2.47 16.71
N GLU A 190 1.05 -3.01 17.06
CA GLU A 190 1.16 -4.17 17.94
C GLU A 190 1.09 -3.79 19.43
N LEU A 191 1.71 -2.67 19.83
CA LEU A 191 1.67 -2.18 21.22
C LEU A 191 0.31 -1.61 21.61
N TYR A 192 -0.34 -0.90 20.68
CA TYR A 192 -1.49 -0.05 20.94
C TYR A 192 -2.59 -0.21 19.89
N PRO A 193 -3.07 -1.45 19.63
CA PRO A 193 -4.07 -1.71 18.60
C PRO A 193 -5.37 -0.98 18.90
N ASP A 194 -6.03 -0.49 17.84
CA ASP A 194 -7.40 0.02 17.95
C ASP A 194 -8.40 -1.13 17.93
N LEU A 195 -8.87 -1.55 19.11
CA LEU A 195 -9.80 -2.69 19.25
C LEU A 195 -11.22 -2.36 18.80
N GLU A 196 -11.57 -1.08 18.73
CA GLU A 196 -12.89 -0.60 18.29
C GLU A 196 -12.99 -0.49 16.76
N GLY A 197 -11.85 -0.53 16.06
CA GLY A 197 -11.78 -0.43 14.60
C GLY A 197 -11.83 1.01 14.08
N GLY A 198 -11.43 1.19 12.82
CA GLY A 198 -11.51 2.47 12.12
C GLY A 198 -10.29 3.40 12.22
N ARG A 199 -9.31 3.15 13.09
CA ARG A 199 -8.04 3.88 13.14
C ARG A 199 -6.84 2.93 13.17
N PRO A 200 -5.60 3.42 12.97
CA PRO A 200 -4.41 2.57 13.00
C PRO A 200 -4.04 2.15 14.43
N ILE A 201 -4.32 3.01 15.41
CA ILE A 201 -3.92 2.87 16.82
C ILE A 201 -4.96 3.47 17.76
N GLN A 202 -4.95 3.02 19.02
CA GLN A 202 -5.85 3.52 20.05
C GLN A 202 -5.67 5.04 20.33
N ASP A 203 -6.75 5.69 20.78
CA ASP A 203 -6.82 7.14 20.96
C ASP A 203 -5.73 7.74 21.86
N SER A 204 -5.36 7.07 22.96
CA SER A 204 -4.44 7.60 23.96
C SER A 204 -3.05 7.91 23.38
N HIS A 205 -2.60 7.11 22.41
CA HIS A 205 -1.30 7.26 21.77
C HIS A 205 -1.39 8.06 20.47
N HIS A 206 -2.58 8.12 19.85
CA HIS A 206 -2.80 8.87 18.63
C HIS A 206 -2.47 10.36 18.77
N LYS A 207 -2.94 11.02 19.83
CA LYS A 207 -2.62 12.44 20.09
C LYS A 207 -1.12 12.68 20.25
N HIS A 208 -0.41 11.78 20.93
CA HIS A 208 1.03 11.92 21.13
C HIS A 208 1.80 11.85 19.80
N GLU A 209 1.46 10.88 18.96
CA GLU A 209 2.10 10.71 17.65
C GLU A 209 1.79 11.87 16.69
N LEU A 210 0.57 12.42 16.73
CA LEU A 210 0.21 13.62 15.96
C LEU A 210 1.10 14.82 16.35
N LYS A 211 1.36 15.04 17.64
CA LYS A 211 2.27 16.11 18.10
C LYS A 211 3.71 15.90 17.66
N MET A 212 4.18 14.66 17.73
CA MET A 212 5.53 14.30 17.34
C MET A 212 5.75 14.55 15.84
N VAL A 213 4.81 14.09 15.00
CA VAL A 213 4.93 14.25 13.55
C VAL A 213 4.73 15.70 13.11
N GLN A 214 3.91 16.48 13.81
CA GLN A 214 3.82 17.92 13.57
C GLN A 214 5.16 18.59 13.80
N SER A 215 5.82 18.31 14.93
CA SER A 215 7.12 18.92 15.23
C SER A 215 8.16 18.60 14.14
N ALA A 216 8.16 17.38 13.62
CA ALA A 216 8.98 16.96 12.49
C ALA A 216 8.65 17.74 11.20
N ALA A 217 7.37 17.73 10.79
CA ALA A 217 6.91 18.34 9.55
C ALA A 217 7.09 19.86 9.51
N PHE A 218 7.00 20.54 10.64
CA PHE A 218 7.22 21.99 10.73
C PHE A 218 8.71 22.37 10.89
N THR A 219 9.57 21.43 11.27
CA THR A 219 11.02 21.65 11.32
C THR A 219 11.64 21.56 9.92
N ASP A 220 11.17 20.61 9.10
CA ASP A 220 11.55 20.48 7.69
C ASP A 220 10.31 20.21 6.80
N PRO A 221 9.59 21.25 6.36
CA PRO A 221 8.37 21.12 5.55
C PRO A 221 8.56 20.43 4.19
N ASP A 222 9.79 20.37 3.68
CA ASP A 222 10.12 19.70 2.42
C ASP A 222 10.33 18.20 2.60
N ASP A 223 10.60 17.72 3.83
CA ASP A 223 10.70 16.29 4.11
C ASP A 223 9.33 15.60 4.01
N THR A 224 9.26 14.63 3.11
CA THR A 224 8.02 13.90 2.85
C THR A 224 7.67 12.88 3.93
N SER A 225 8.66 12.43 4.71
CA SER A 225 8.52 11.27 5.60
C SER A 225 7.52 11.53 6.72
N ALA A 226 7.64 12.70 7.36
CA ALA A 226 6.68 13.14 8.37
C ALA A 226 5.25 13.24 7.80
N TRP A 227 5.08 13.85 6.62
CA TRP A 227 3.76 13.98 5.98
C TRP A 227 3.12 12.62 5.65
N PHE A 228 3.88 11.65 5.18
CA PHE A 228 3.37 10.30 4.93
C PHE A 228 2.99 9.58 6.22
N TYR A 229 3.78 9.73 7.29
CA TYR A 229 3.47 9.16 8.60
C TYR A 229 2.22 9.80 9.21
N GLN A 230 2.08 11.12 9.12
CA GLN A 230 0.89 11.85 9.55
C GLN A 230 -0.35 11.37 8.80
N ARG A 231 -0.25 11.20 7.48
CA ARG A 231 -1.35 10.67 6.68
C ARG A 231 -1.71 9.23 7.07
N TRP A 232 -0.74 8.41 7.48
CA TRP A 232 -1.01 7.09 8.02
C TRP A 232 -1.79 7.16 9.35
N LEU A 233 -1.43 8.04 10.28
CA LEU A 233 -2.16 8.25 11.53
C LEU A 233 -3.63 8.61 11.30
N LEU A 234 -3.90 9.42 10.27
CA LEU A 234 -5.25 9.81 9.89
C LEU A 234 -6.02 8.72 9.13
N GLY A 235 -5.37 7.64 8.70
CA GLY A 235 -5.97 6.58 7.89
C GLY A 235 -6.85 5.62 8.70
N ALA A 236 -7.66 4.84 7.99
CA ALA A 236 -8.48 3.78 8.58
C ALA A 236 -7.86 2.40 8.35
N VAL A 237 -8.03 1.47 9.29
CA VAL A 237 -7.83 0.04 9.03
C VAL A 237 -9.10 -0.49 8.38
N LYS A 238 -8.99 -0.99 7.14
CA LYS A 238 -10.12 -1.59 6.43
C LYS A 238 -10.51 -2.90 7.10
N GLU A 239 -11.78 -3.01 7.46
CA GLU A 239 -12.38 -4.24 7.94
C GLU A 239 -12.93 -5.05 6.76
N TYR A 240 -12.62 -6.34 6.73
CA TYR A 240 -13.19 -7.28 5.77
C TYR A 240 -14.27 -8.10 6.47
N LEU A 241 -15.45 -8.19 5.86
CA LEU A 241 -16.47 -9.13 6.29
C LEU A 241 -16.10 -10.51 5.74
N ASN A 242 -15.85 -11.46 6.63
CA ASN A 242 -15.72 -12.88 6.25
C ASN A 242 -17.11 -13.45 5.90
N ASN A 243 -17.15 -14.60 5.22
CA ASN A 243 -18.29 -15.37 4.66
C ASN A 243 -19.46 -15.73 5.62
N ASN A 244 -19.76 -14.90 6.60
CA ASN A 244 -20.74 -15.10 7.67
C ASN A 244 -22.02 -14.31 7.42
N ILE A 245 -22.32 -13.95 6.17
CA ILE A 245 -23.57 -13.27 5.80
C ILE A 245 -24.64 -14.33 5.52
N GLN A 246 -25.77 -14.22 6.22
CA GLN A 246 -26.90 -15.15 6.14
C GLN A 246 -28.17 -14.36 5.80
N LEU A 247 -28.84 -14.76 4.73
CA LEU A 247 -30.14 -14.20 4.33
C LEU A 247 -31.26 -15.06 4.94
N TYR A 248 -32.29 -14.40 5.47
CA TYR A 248 -33.51 -15.06 5.95
C TYR A 248 -34.72 -14.47 5.23
N ILE A 249 -35.63 -15.35 4.80
CA ILE A 249 -36.92 -15.00 4.22
C ILE A 249 -38.00 -15.70 5.03
N ASN A 250 -38.92 -14.94 5.62
CA ASN A 250 -39.97 -15.45 6.50
C ASN A 250 -39.42 -16.34 7.63
N ASP A 251 -38.30 -15.91 8.22
CA ASP A 251 -37.54 -16.61 9.27
C ASP A 251 -36.90 -17.94 8.87
N GLU A 252 -36.95 -18.31 7.59
CA GLU A 252 -36.21 -19.44 7.04
C GLU A 252 -34.86 -18.99 6.49
N CYS A 253 -33.79 -19.70 6.86
CA CYS A 253 -32.44 -19.42 6.35
C CYS A 253 -32.36 -19.82 4.87
N VAL A 254 -31.93 -18.88 4.03
CA VAL A 254 -31.82 -19.06 2.58
C VAL A 254 -30.47 -19.67 2.25
N ASN A 255 -30.51 -20.89 1.70
CA ASN A 255 -29.35 -21.50 1.06
C ASN A 255 -29.20 -20.97 -0.37
N GLY A 256 -27.96 -20.65 -0.75
CA GLY A 256 -27.61 -20.17 -2.08
C GLY A 256 -26.09 -20.11 -2.28
N GLU A 257 -25.69 -19.67 -3.46
CA GLU A 257 -24.30 -19.50 -3.85
C GLU A 257 -23.96 -18.01 -3.93
N TRP A 258 -22.95 -17.58 -3.16
CA TRP A 258 -22.40 -16.24 -3.22
C TRP A 258 -21.40 -16.14 -4.37
N GLU A 259 -21.58 -15.13 -5.21
CA GLU A 259 -20.67 -14.81 -6.31
C GLU A 259 -20.21 -13.35 -6.22
N SER A 260 -18.92 -13.11 -6.45
CA SER A 260 -18.39 -11.76 -6.61
C SER A 260 -18.93 -11.14 -7.90
N CYS A 261 -19.35 -9.88 -7.84
CA CYS A 261 -19.85 -9.14 -9.00
C CYS A 261 -18.76 -8.91 -10.07
N THR A 262 -17.53 -8.67 -9.63
CA THR A 262 -16.36 -8.40 -10.48
C THR A 262 -15.58 -9.66 -10.86
N GLY A 263 -15.84 -10.80 -10.19
CA GLY A 263 -15.12 -12.06 -10.37
C GLY A 263 -13.79 -12.14 -9.60
N TYR A 264 -13.49 -11.17 -8.73
CA TYR A 264 -12.31 -11.18 -7.88
C TYR A 264 -12.56 -11.91 -6.55
N GLU A 265 -11.49 -12.33 -5.88
CA GLU A 265 -11.55 -12.95 -4.55
C GLU A 265 -12.13 -12.00 -3.49
N TYR A 266 -11.82 -10.71 -3.62
CA TYR A 266 -12.34 -9.64 -2.77
C TYR A 266 -13.17 -8.69 -3.62
N ASP A 267 -14.38 -8.41 -3.16
CA ASP A 267 -15.31 -7.52 -3.83
C ASP A 267 -16.11 -6.69 -2.82
N ASP A 268 -16.55 -5.51 -3.23
CA ASP A 268 -17.46 -4.66 -2.46
C ASP A 268 -18.93 -4.84 -2.88
N LEU A 269 -19.19 -5.65 -3.91
CA LEU A 269 -20.53 -6.10 -4.27
C LEU A 269 -20.55 -7.62 -4.50
N TRP A 270 -21.44 -8.29 -3.75
CA TRP A 270 -21.64 -9.73 -3.83
C TRP A 270 -23.10 -10.05 -4.13
N ILE A 271 -23.32 -11.12 -4.89
CA ILE A 271 -24.64 -11.56 -5.34
C ILE A 271 -24.90 -12.96 -4.79
N LEU A 272 -25.98 -13.12 -4.02
CA LEU A 272 -26.45 -14.43 -3.58
C LEU A 272 -27.50 -14.97 -4.55
N LYS A 273 -27.15 -16.02 -5.30
CA LYS A 273 -28.12 -16.74 -6.14
C LYS A 273 -28.84 -17.80 -5.32
N HIS A 274 -30.17 -17.75 -5.30
CA HIS A 274 -30.99 -18.72 -4.56
C HIS A 274 -32.30 -19.05 -5.29
N SER A 275 -32.91 -20.17 -4.91
CA SER A 275 -34.19 -20.64 -5.45
C SER A 275 -35.40 -20.33 -4.55
N HIS A 276 -35.17 -19.75 -3.36
CA HIS A 276 -36.24 -19.37 -2.43
C HIS A 276 -37.18 -18.35 -3.07
N LYS A 277 -38.48 -18.56 -2.91
CA LYS A 277 -39.51 -17.68 -3.48
C LYS A 277 -39.68 -16.45 -2.61
N ILE A 278 -39.52 -15.27 -3.22
CA ILE A 278 -39.88 -13.99 -2.61
C ILE A 278 -41.32 -13.66 -3.02
N LEU A 279 -42.14 -13.28 -2.06
CA LEU A 279 -43.52 -12.82 -2.29
C LEU A 279 -43.62 -11.37 -1.80
N THR A 280 -44.63 -10.64 -2.29
CA THR A 280 -44.96 -9.32 -1.72
C THR A 280 -45.29 -9.45 -0.24
N LYS A 281 -44.83 -8.50 0.58
CA LYS A 281 -44.91 -8.53 2.06
C LYS A 281 -44.17 -9.68 2.76
N SER A 282 -43.21 -10.34 2.10
CA SER A 282 -42.24 -11.23 2.77
C SER A 282 -41.46 -10.48 3.85
N HIS A 283 -41.17 -11.13 4.97
CA HIS A 283 -40.26 -10.64 6.00
C HIS A 283 -38.83 -11.03 5.63
N ILE A 284 -38.00 -10.08 5.21
CA ILE A 284 -36.62 -10.36 4.78
C ILE A 284 -35.66 -9.69 5.75
N LYS A 285 -34.66 -10.44 6.22
CA LYS A 285 -33.56 -9.92 7.02
C LYS A 285 -32.23 -10.53 6.60
N VAL A 286 -31.16 -9.76 6.77
CA VAL A 286 -29.78 -10.21 6.57
C VAL A 286 -29.08 -10.16 7.91
N GLU A 287 -28.40 -11.24 8.29
CA GLU A 287 -27.60 -11.30 9.50
C GLU A 287 -26.13 -11.50 9.13
N TYR A 288 -25.23 -10.82 9.83
CA TYR A 288 -23.79 -10.97 9.64
C TYR A 288 -23.03 -10.85 10.96
N ILE A 289 -21.85 -11.46 11.01
CA ILE A 289 -20.97 -11.45 12.18
C ILE A 289 -19.84 -10.44 11.93
N MET A 290 -19.71 -9.47 12.83
CA MET A 290 -18.62 -8.50 12.86
C MET A 290 -17.32 -9.13 13.40
N ASN A 291 -16.19 -8.46 13.19
CA ASN A 291 -14.87 -8.95 13.62
C ASN A 291 -14.74 -9.17 15.13
N ASN A 292 -15.49 -8.41 15.94
CA ASN A 292 -15.58 -8.59 17.39
C ASN A 292 -16.52 -9.75 17.82
N ASN A 293 -16.94 -10.60 16.87
CA ASN A 293 -17.97 -11.64 17.02
C ASN A 293 -19.37 -11.12 17.39
N GLY A 294 -19.61 -9.82 17.31
CA GLY A 294 -20.94 -9.23 17.45
C GLY A 294 -21.81 -9.57 16.25
N LYS A 295 -23.05 -10.01 16.50
CA LYS A 295 -24.03 -10.31 15.46
C LYS A 295 -24.86 -9.06 15.16
N GLN A 296 -24.90 -8.66 13.90
CA GLN A 296 -25.75 -7.58 13.40
C GLN A 296 -26.87 -8.16 12.55
N SER A 297 -28.02 -7.47 12.53
CA SER A 297 -29.18 -7.83 11.72
C SER A 297 -29.72 -6.59 11.01
N ILE A 298 -29.93 -6.71 9.71
CA ILE A 298 -30.50 -5.69 8.85
C ILE A 298 -31.87 -6.19 8.39
N VAL A 299 -32.92 -5.42 8.68
CA VAL A 299 -34.26 -5.69 8.18
C VAL A 299 -34.42 -5.01 6.81
N CYS A 300 -34.91 -5.78 5.82
CA CYS A 300 -35.13 -5.28 4.47
C CYS A 300 -36.60 -4.90 4.29
N ASN A 301 -36.86 -3.67 3.84
CA ASN A 301 -38.20 -3.17 3.60
C ASN A 301 -38.57 -3.29 2.12
N GLU A 302 -39.83 -3.63 1.83
CA GLU A 302 -40.34 -3.68 0.46
C GLU A 302 -40.35 -2.26 -0.15
N TYR A 303 -39.59 -2.07 -1.22
CA TYR A 303 -39.47 -0.80 -1.93
C TYR A 303 -40.34 -0.79 -3.19
N GLN A 304 -40.31 -1.88 -3.94
CA GLN A 304 -41.16 -2.15 -5.10
C GLN A 304 -41.63 -3.62 -5.01
N PRO A 305 -42.68 -4.03 -5.76
CA PRO A 305 -43.11 -5.42 -5.75
C PRO A 305 -41.93 -6.36 -6.00
N LEU A 306 -41.68 -7.27 -5.04
CA LEU A 306 -40.58 -8.25 -5.06
C LEU A 306 -39.16 -7.66 -4.91
N VAL A 307 -39.02 -6.36 -4.63
CA VAL A 307 -37.73 -5.69 -4.42
C VAL A 307 -37.68 -5.16 -3.00
N TYR A 308 -36.69 -5.66 -2.25
CA TYR A 308 -36.49 -5.33 -0.85
C TYR A 308 -35.14 -4.66 -0.66
N ILE A 309 -35.11 -3.62 0.16
CA ILE A 309 -33.88 -2.86 0.46
C ILE A 309 -33.68 -2.87 1.97
N GLY A 310 -32.53 -3.42 2.39
CA GLY A 310 -32.01 -3.31 3.75
C GLY A 310 -30.82 -2.36 3.77
N LYS A 311 -30.73 -1.51 4.78
CA LYS A 311 -29.67 -0.52 4.94
C LYS A 311 -29.06 -0.64 6.33
N SER A 312 -27.74 -0.77 6.39
CA SER A 312 -26.97 -0.55 7.62
C SER A 312 -26.68 0.94 7.80
N GLU A 313 -26.08 1.34 8.91
CA GLU A 313 -25.44 2.65 8.97
C GLU A 313 -24.26 2.72 7.98
N ILE A 314 -24.04 3.91 7.41
CA ILE A 314 -22.87 4.19 6.57
C ILE A 314 -22.07 5.32 7.20
N SER A 315 -20.76 5.15 7.26
CA SER A 315 -19.82 6.21 7.57
C SER A 315 -18.59 6.06 6.70
N PHE A 316 -18.18 7.15 6.07
CA PHE A 316 -16.90 7.25 5.35
C PHE A 316 -15.83 7.94 6.21
N GLN A 317 -16.23 8.44 7.39
CA GLN A 317 -15.37 9.18 8.29
C GLN A 317 -14.80 8.27 9.37
N ASN A 318 -13.54 8.51 9.70
CA ASN A 318 -12.88 7.90 10.85
C ASN A 318 -13.41 8.55 12.14
N GLN A 319 -13.62 7.74 13.17
CA GLN A 319 -14.09 8.21 14.46
C GLN A 319 -12.91 8.63 15.33
N TYR A 320 -12.68 9.94 15.43
CA TYR A 320 -11.63 10.50 16.29
C TYR A 320 -12.20 10.90 17.64
N SER A 321 -11.50 10.61 18.73
CA SER A 321 -11.87 11.13 20.05
C SER A 321 -11.76 12.66 20.10
N LYS A 322 -12.51 13.28 21.02
CA LYS A 322 -12.47 14.74 21.22
C LYS A 322 -11.04 15.29 21.40
N PRO A 323 -10.14 14.69 22.19
CA PRO A 323 -8.77 15.19 22.32
C PRO A 323 -7.94 15.12 21.04
N VAL A 324 -8.24 14.15 20.16
CA VAL A 324 -7.61 14.04 18.84
C VAL A 324 -8.18 15.11 17.90
N VAL A 325 -9.50 15.32 17.88
CA VAL A 325 -10.11 16.41 17.09
C VAL A 325 -9.59 17.79 17.51
N GLU A 326 -9.44 18.03 18.82
CA GLU A 326 -8.81 19.26 19.33
C GLU A 326 -7.38 19.42 18.78
N GLU A 327 -6.59 18.34 18.80
CA GLU A 327 -5.24 18.35 18.23
C GLU A 327 -5.25 18.63 16.72
N LEU A 328 -6.15 18.01 15.95
CA LEU A 328 -6.26 18.26 14.51
C LEU A 328 -6.59 19.72 14.20
N ASN A 329 -7.42 20.38 15.03
CA ASN A 329 -7.71 21.81 14.89
C ASN A 329 -6.47 22.67 15.17
N ASP A 330 -5.73 22.38 16.24
CA ASP A 330 -4.48 23.09 16.57
C ASP A 330 -3.45 22.97 15.42
N GLN A 331 -3.34 21.78 14.82
CA GLN A 331 -2.46 21.55 13.67
C GLN A 331 -2.97 22.22 12.39
N LEU A 332 -4.29 22.22 12.15
CA LEU A 332 -4.90 22.93 11.03
C LEU A 332 -4.59 24.43 11.08
N ASP A 333 -4.69 25.06 12.25
CA ASP A 333 -4.33 26.46 12.42
C ASP A 333 -2.84 26.70 12.16
N SER A 334 -1.99 25.80 12.61
CA SER A 334 -0.54 25.84 12.33
C SER A 334 -0.27 25.71 10.82
N CYS A 335 -0.95 24.80 10.12
CA CYS A 335 -0.81 24.63 8.67
C CYS A 335 -1.29 25.87 7.91
N ARG A 336 -2.37 26.52 8.36
CA ARG A 336 -2.85 27.79 7.77
C ARG A 336 -1.84 28.92 7.95
N GLN A 337 -1.19 29.01 9.12
CA GLN A 337 -0.11 29.97 9.36
C GLN A 337 1.08 29.69 8.42
N LEU A 338 1.48 28.43 8.26
CA LEU A 338 2.55 28.04 7.35
C LEU A 338 2.18 28.36 5.90
N LEU A 339 0.94 28.10 5.45
CA LEU A 339 0.48 28.48 4.10
C LEU A 339 0.42 30.00 3.88
N ALA A 340 0.27 30.80 4.93
CA ALA A 340 0.38 32.25 4.82
C ALA A 340 1.83 32.70 4.52
N LEU A 341 2.82 31.94 4.99
CA LEU A 341 4.24 32.18 4.73
C LEU A 341 4.71 31.53 3.41
N GLU A 342 4.27 30.30 3.16
CA GLU A 342 4.62 29.44 2.02
C GLU A 342 3.37 28.98 1.27
N PRO A 343 2.72 29.86 0.49
CA PRO A 343 1.44 29.58 -0.16
C PRO A 343 1.51 28.41 -1.16
N ASP A 344 2.69 28.13 -1.70
CA ASP A 344 2.89 27.10 -2.73
C ASP A 344 3.41 25.77 -2.15
N ASN A 345 3.49 25.64 -0.81
CA ASN A 345 3.85 24.38 -0.18
C ASN A 345 2.72 23.34 -0.35
N ARG A 346 2.90 22.47 -1.35
CA ARG A 346 1.92 21.42 -1.70
C ARG A 346 1.64 20.45 -0.56
N TRP A 347 2.62 20.19 0.31
CA TRP A 347 2.44 19.24 1.41
C TRP A 347 1.57 19.85 2.49
N THR A 348 1.87 21.08 2.90
CA THR A 348 1.03 21.81 3.85
C THR A 348 -0.38 22.00 3.32
N LEU A 349 -0.56 22.32 2.03
CA LEU A 349 -1.89 22.47 1.42
C LEU A 349 -2.65 21.14 1.39
N LEU A 350 -1.99 20.04 1.02
CA LEU A 350 -2.60 18.70 1.04
C LEU A 350 -2.98 18.29 2.47
N THR A 351 -2.11 18.50 3.45
CA THR A 351 -2.41 18.19 4.86
C THR A 351 -3.56 19.02 5.40
N THR A 352 -3.58 20.33 5.11
CA THR A 352 -4.70 21.23 5.44
C THR A 352 -6.02 20.68 4.89
N THR A 353 -5.99 20.25 3.62
CA THR A 353 -7.15 19.67 2.94
C THR A 353 -7.63 18.38 3.62
N VAL A 354 -6.70 17.50 3.98
CA VAL A 354 -7.03 16.25 4.68
C VAL A 354 -7.57 16.51 6.08
N PHE A 355 -7.00 17.45 6.84
CA PHE A 355 -7.52 17.83 8.16
C PHE A 355 -8.94 18.37 8.11
N LEU A 356 -9.23 19.28 7.17
CA LEU A 356 -10.58 19.79 6.96
C LEU A 356 -11.57 18.65 6.71
N HIS A 357 -11.19 17.67 5.88
CA HIS A 357 -12.00 16.49 5.61
C HIS A 357 -12.14 15.55 6.83
N CYS A 358 -11.09 15.38 7.63
CA CYS A 358 -11.12 14.55 8.85
C CYS A 358 -11.93 15.18 10.00
N ILE A 359 -11.93 16.51 10.13
CA ILE A 359 -12.60 17.24 11.21
C ILE A 359 -14.11 17.33 10.97
N ASP A 360 -14.50 17.89 9.83
CA ASP A 360 -15.90 18.00 9.42
C ASP A 360 -15.98 18.20 7.90
N PRO A 361 -16.09 17.11 7.12
CA PRO A 361 -16.08 17.19 5.67
C PRO A 361 -17.34 17.84 5.11
N LYS A 362 -18.44 17.90 5.88
CA LYS A 362 -19.67 18.57 5.45
C LYS A 362 -19.52 20.08 5.57
N LEU A 363 -19.03 20.55 6.71
CA LEU A 363 -18.76 21.96 6.95
C LEU A 363 -17.70 22.52 6.01
N HIS A 364 -16.63 21.77 5.78
CA HIS A 364 -15.45 22.24 5.04
C HIS A 364 -15.41 21.81 3.57
N HIS A 365 -16.48 21.21 3.02
CA HIS A 365 -16.47 20.64 1.67
C HIS A 365 -15.97 21.61 0.60
N LEU A 366 -16.49 22.85 0.57
CA LEU A 366 -16.11 23.84 -0.43
C LEU A 366 -14.63 24.23 -0.34
N GLU A 367 -14.10 24.39 0.87
CA GLU A 367 -12.69 24.69 1.12
C GLU A 367 -11.79 23.52 0.69
N VAL A 368 -12.22 22.29 0.99
CA VAL A 368 -11.54 21.06 0.56
C VAL A 368 -11.45 20.99 -0.97
N ILE A 369 -12.56 21.22 -1.68
CA ILE A 369 -12.56 21.19 -3.14
C ILE A 369 -11.68 22.31 -3.72
N ASP A 370 -11.74 23.53 -3.20
CA ASP A 370 -10.89 24.64 -3.67
C ASP A 370 -9.40 24.32 -3.49
N ASN A 371 -9.02 23.78 -2.33
CA ASN A 371 -7.64 23.37 -2.08
C ASN A 371 -7.17 22.28 -3.05
N LEU A 372 -8.02 21.27 -3.35
CA LEU A 372 -7.70 20.24 -4.34
C LEU A 372 -7.56 20.82 -5.76
N GLN A 373 -8.38 21.78 -6.14
CA GLN A 373 -8.25 22.48 -7.42
C GLN A 373 -6.96 23.29 -7.51
N ARG A 374 -6.53 23.91 -6.41
CA ARG A 374 -5.24 24.60 -6.33
C ARG A 374 -4.06 23.62 -6.38
N LEU A 375 -4.14 22.50 -5.68
CA LEU A 375 -3.13 21.43 -5.72
C LEU A 375 -2.92 20.88 -7.12
N LYS A 376 -3.97 20.73 -7.94
CA LYS A 376 -3.84 20.33 -9.35
C LYS A 376 -2.95 21.27 -10.16
N LYS A 377 -2.92 22.57 -9.83
CA LYS A 377 -2.09 23.57 -10.52
C LYS A 377 -0.66 23.56 -9.98
N LEU A 378 -0.49 23.55 -8.67
CA LEU A 378 0.81 23.55 -8.00
C LEU A 378 1.58 22.23 -8.23
N ASP A 379 0.85 21.13 -8.33
CA ASP A 379 1.38 19.78 -8.42
C ASP A 379 0.74 19.01 -9.60
N TYR A 380 0.98 19.54 -10.80
CA TYR A 380 0.36 19.06 -12.04
C TYR A 380 0.64 17.57 -12.34
N GLN A 381 1.78 17.05 -11.90
CA GLN A 381 2.13 15.63 -12.11
C GLN A 381 1.20 14.69 -11.33
N ARG A 382 0.57 15.19 -10.25
CA ARG A 382 -0.42 14.47 -9.42
C ARG A 382 -1.85 14.96 -9.64
N ALA A 383 -2.12 15.76 -10.68
CA ALA A 383 -3.46 16.29 -10.97
C ALA A 383 -4.54 15.20 -11.07
N GLY A 384 -4.21 14.04 -11.64
CA GLY A 384 -5.13 12.89 -11.70
C GLY A 384 -5.54 12.37 -10.31
N TYR A 385 -4.58 12.29 -9.39
CA TYR A 385 -4.84 11.87 -8.01
C TYR A 385 -5.80 12.84 -7.29
N TYR A 386 -5.62 14.16 -7.46
CA TYR A 386 -6.53 15.14 -6.85
C TYR A 386 -7.92 15.14 -7.50
N ASN A 387 -8.03 14.90 -8.80
CA ASN A 387 -9.34 14.72 -9.45
C ASN A 387 -10.09 13.50 -8.90
N ASP A 388 -9.38 12.41 -8.63
CA ASP A 388 -9.97 11.21 -8.04
C ASP A 388 -10.40 11.46 -6.58
N LEU A 389 -9.65 12.25 -5.81
CA LEU A 389 -10.09 12.71 -4.48
C LEU A 389 -11.34 13.59 -4.53
N ILE A 390 -11.39 14.56 -5.46
CA ILE A 390 -12.58 15.39 -5.68
C ILE A 390 -13.78 14.49 -5.97
N SER A 391 -13.62 13.55 -6.90
CA SER A 391 -14.67 12.58 -7.26
C SER A 391 -15.14 11.77 -6.04
N MET A 392 -14.19 11.26 -5.24
CA MET A 392 -14.47 10.47 -4.04
C MET A 392 -15.22 11.26 -2.98
N TRP A 393 -14.71 12.41 -2.57
CA TRP A 393 -15.29 13.17 -1.46
C TRP A 393 -16.60 13.88 -1.84
N SER A 394 -16.80 14.25 -3.11
CA SER A 394 -18.10 14.75 -3.59
C SER A 394 -19.16 13.64 -3.63
N ILE A 395 -18.79 12.42 -4.08
CA ILE A 395 -19.71 11.27 -4.05
C ILE A 395 -20.04 10.86 -2.62
N GLU A 396 -19.09 10.81 -1.70
CA GLU A 396 -19.35 10.48 -0.29
C GLU A 396 -20.32 11.47 0.36
N GLN A 397 -20.15 12.78 0.10
CA GLN A 397 -21.06 13.80 0.61
C GLN A 397 -22.47 13.65 0.03
N GLN A 398 -22.59 13.44 -1.29
CA GLN A 398 -23.89 13.20 -1.91
C GLN A 398 -24.53 11.92 -1.36
N LEU A 399 -23.76 10.84 -1.27
CA LEU A 399 -24.24 9.54 -0.80
C LEU A 399 -24.75 9.61 0.64
N GLN A 400 -24.13 10.38 1.54
CA GLN A 400 -24.68 10.59 2.89
C GLN A 400 -26.10 11.19 2.89
N ASN A 401 -26.43 12.04 1.92
CA ASN A 401 -27.77 12.61 1.77
C ASN A 401 -28.71 11.62 1.05
N ASP A 402 -28.23 11.03 -0.05
CA ASP A 402 -29.00 10.12 -0.88
C ASP A 402 -29.29 8.79 -0.16
N TYR A 403 -28.46 8.36 0.80
CA TYR A 403 -28.54 7.02 1.37
C TYR A 403 -29.86 6.74 2.10
N ASN A 404 -30.54 7.75 2.63
CA ASN A 404 -31.85 7.55 3.28
C ASN A 404 -33.02 7.74 2.31
N GLU A 405 -32.80 8.44 1.21
CA GLU A 405 -33.78 8.59 0.14
C GLU A 405 -33.71 7.32 -0.72
N ASN A 406 -34.75 6.49 -0.76
CA ASN A 406 -34.76 5.31 -1.64
C ASN A 406 -34.91 5.77 -3.11
N ILE A 407 -33.84 6.30 -3.70
CA ILE A 407 -33.82 6.90 -5.04
C ILE A 407 -33.52 5.80 -6.07
N ASP A 408 -34.45 5.53 -6.98
CA ASP A 408 -34.30 4.61 -8.12
C ASP A 408 -33.41 5.17 -9.24
N LYS A 409 -33.02 6.44 -9.12
CA LYS A 409 -32.26 7.21 -10.11
C LYS A 409 -31.01 7.83 -9.51
N PHE A 410 -29.85 7.42 -10.00
CA PHE A 410 -28.58 8.06 -9.66
C PHE A 410 -28.24 9.14 -10.68
N HIS A 411 -27.95 10.36 -10.21
CA HIS A 411 -27.41 11.45 -11.01
C HIS A 411 -26.52 12.34 -10.15
N ILE A 412 -25.61 13.08 -10.77
CA ILE A 412 -24.68 13.97 -10.08
C ILE A 412 -25.38 15.27 -9.66
N ARG A 413 -25.36 15.59 -8.37
CA ARG A 413 -26.04 16.76 -7.77
C ARG A 413 -25.08 17.89 -7.36
N PHE A 414 -23.78 17.76 -7.67
CA PHE A 414 -22.74 18.75 -7.40
C PHE A 414 -22.08 19.25 -8.70
N GLY A 415 -21.30 20.34 -8.61
CA GLY A 415 -20.80 21.06 -9.78
C GLY A 415 -19.51 20.47 -10.36
N GLU A 416 -18.73 19.78 -9.54
CA GLU A 416 -17.46 19.17 -9.87
C GLU A 416 -17.65 18.02 -10.86
N LYS A 417 -16.71 17.89 -11.81
CA LYS A 417 -16.76 16.84 -12.81
C LYS A 417 -16.02 15.60 -12.36
N LEU A 418 -16.67 14.45 -12.49
CA LEU A 418 -16.11 13.17 -12.11
C LEU A 418 -15.06 12.66 -13.11
N THR A 419 -13.96 12.12 -12.57
CA THR A 419 -12.93 11.39 -13.34
C THR A 419 -12.85 9.90 -12.97
N SER A 420 -13.53 9.52 -11.89
CA SER A 420 -13.65 8.16 -11.37
C SER A 420 -15.04 7.95 -10.78
N LEU A 421 -15.41 6.69 -10.53
CA LEU A 421 -16.72 6.29 -9.98
C LEU A 421 -16.55 5.53 -8.65
N PRO A 422 -16.19 6.23 -7.57
CA PRO A 422 -16.07 5.63 -6.25
C PRO A 422 -17.45 5.21 -5.72
N HIS A 423 -17.48 4.19 -4.87
CA HIS A 423 -18.68 3.78 -4.12
C HIS A 423 -19.90 3.40 -4.97
N LEU A 424 -19.69 2.98 -6.23
CA LEU A 424 -20.77 2.66 -7.16
C LEU A 424 -21.67 1.50 -6.70
N GLN A 425 -21.15 0.61 -5.85
CA GLN A 425 -21.91 -0.51 -5.28
C GLN A 425 -23.16 -0.06 -4.49
N TYR A 426 -23.14 1.13 -3.90
CA TYR A 426 -24.30 1.70 -3.19
C TYR A 426 -25.44 2.12 -4.12
N TYR A 427 -25.18 2.23 -5.43
CA TYR A 427 -26.16 2.55 -6.46
C TYR A 427 -26.52 1.32 -7.32
N SER A 428 -26.14 0.12 -6.90
CA SER A 428 -26.35 -1.13 -7.65
C SER A 428 -27.81 -1.44 -7.97
N PHE A 429 -28.75 -0.95 -7.14
CA PHE A 429 -30.19 -1.12 -7.29
C PHE A 429 -30.85 -0.05 -8.18
N CYS A 430 -30.14 1.02 -8.57
CA CYS A 430 -30.71 2.09 -9.39
C CYS A 430 -31.00 1.61 -10.81
N GLN A 431 -32.19 1.94 -11.33
CA GLN A 431 -32.61 1.56 -12.68
C GLN A 431 -32.21 2.58 -13.74
N THR A 432 -32.11 3.85 -13.35
CA THR A 432 -31.62 4.94 -14.21
C THR A 432 -30.37 5.53 -13.61
N VAL A 433 -29.30 5.61 -14.41
CA VAL A 433 -28.01 6.17 -14.00
C VAL A 433 -27.60 7.22 -15.02
N ASP A 434 -27.50 8.46 -14.56
CA ASP A 434 -27.04 9.60 -15.34
C ASP A 434 -25.63 9.99 -14.91
N LEU A 435 -24.67 9.65 -15.76
CA LEU A 435 -23.26 10.00 -15.66
C LEU A 435 -22.85 10.91 -16.83
N SER A 436 -23.81 11.66 -17.38
CA SER A 436 -23.57 12.58 -18.48
C SER A 436 -22.80 13.82 -18.05
N ASN A 437 -22.14 14.48 -19.01
CA ASN A 437 -21.45 15.74 -18.84
C ASN A 437 -20.36 15.69 -17.75
N GLN A 438 -19.62 14.58 -17.67
CA GLN A 438 -18.50 14.39 -16.75
C GLN A 438 -17.16 14.33 -17.51
N GLU A 439 -16.09 14.01 -16.81
CA GLU A 439 -14.72 13.91 -17.35
C GLU A 439 -14.26 12.44 -17.40
N LEU A 440 -15.24 11.54 -17.57
CA LEU A 440 -15.02 10.09 -17.55
C LEU A 440 -14.36 9.63 -18.85
N THR A 441 -13.37 8.76 -18.74
CA THR A 441 -12.70 8.11 -19.88
C THR A 441 -13.02 6.63 -19.92
N SER A 442 -12.73 5.95 -21.03
CA SER A 442 -13.04 4.52 -21.23
C SER A 442 -12.48 3.59 -20.14
N ARG A 443 -11.52 4.05 -19.32
CA ARG A 443 -10.98 3.30 -18.18
C ARG A 443 -12.02 2.93 -17.11
N ILE A 444 -13.13 3.68 -17.03
CA ILE A 444 -14.17 3.46 -16.02
C ILE A 444 -15.12 2.33 -16.39
N LEU A 445 -15.16 1.92 -17.67
CA LEU A 445 -16.17 1.01 -18.17
C LEU A 445 -16.27 -0.30 -17.35
N PRO A 446 -15.16 -0.98 -16.98
CA PRO A 446 -15.26 -2.19 -16.17
C PRO A 446 -15.95 -1.99 -14.82
N THR A 447 -15.85 -0.80 -14.22
CA THR A 447 -16.45 -0.50 -12.92
C THR A 447 -17.98 -0.45 -12.97
N LEU A 448 -18.56 -0.22 -14.15
CA LEU A 448 -20.01 -0.17 -14.35
C LEU A 448 -20.69 -1.51 -14.06
N ILE A 449 -19.95 -2.61 -13.94
CA ILE A 449 -20.50 -3.93 -13.60
C ILE A 449 -21.27 -3.86 -12.29
N LYS A 450 -20.94 -2.94 -11.38
CA LYS A 450 -21.62 -2.76 -10.10
C LYS A 450 -23.08 -2.30 -10.25
N LEU A 451 -23.46 -1.75 -11.41
CA LEU A 451 -24.80 -1.26 -11.70
C LEU A 451 -25.74 -2.37 -12.19
N GLN A 452 -25.85 -3.45 -11.40
CA GLN A 452 -26.53 -4.70 -11.78
C GLN A 452 -28.00 -4.53 -12.18
N HIS A 453 -28.70 -3.55 -11.61
CA HIS A 453 -30.12 -3.28 -11.92
C HIS A 453 -30.33 -2.12 -12.90
N CYS A 454 -29.25 -1.54 -13.43
CA CYS A 454 -29.36 -0.43 -14.36
C CYS A 454 -29.97 -0.87 -15.69
N LYS A 455 -30.98 -0.12 -16.13
CA LYS A 455 -31.69 -0.29 -17.40
C LYS A 455 -31.39 0.85 -18.35
N ILE A 456 -31.26 2.06 -17.82
CA ILE A 456 -30.98 3.28 -18.59
C ILE A 456 -29.68 3.87 -18.07
N LEU A 457 -28.66 3.89 -18.92
CA LEU A 457 -27.36 4.46 -18.61
C LEU A 457 -27.04 5.62 -19.57
N ASP A 458 -26.85 6.82 -19.02
CA ASP A 458 -26.40 7.98 -19.76
C ASP A 458 -24.90 8.24 -19.49
N LEU A 459 -24.09 8.12 -20.54
CA LEU A 459 -22.66 8.45 -20.56
C LEU A 459 -22.35 9.56 -21.58
N SER A 460 -23.35 10.34 -21.99
CA SER A 460 -23.19 11.39 -22.98
C SER A 460 -22.26 12.51 -22.50
N ASN A 461 -21.59 13.19 -23.44
CA ASN A 461 -20.69 14.32 -23.20
C ASN A 461 -19.59 14.00 -22.16
N ASN A 462 -18.90 12.88 -22.36
CA ASN A 462 -17.73 12.47 -21.59
C ASN A 462 -16.49 12.43 -22.50
N LYS A 463 -15.43 11.76 -22.06
CA LYS A 463 -14.16 11.57 -22.80
C LYS A 463 -13.93 10.10 -23.15
N LEU A 464 -15.00 9.38 -23.50
CA LEU A 464 -14.90 7.99 -23.94
C LEU A 464 -14.34 7.96 -25.38
N THR A 465 -13.34 7.10 -25.61
CA THR A 465 -12.71 6.91 -26.93
C THR A 465 -12.84 5.48 -27.45
N SER A 466 -13.31 4.57 -26.61
CA SER A 466 -13.55 3.15 -26.88
C SER A 466 -14.63 2.62 -25.93
N LEU A 467 -15.28 1.52 -26.31
CA LEU A 467 -16.21 0.73 -25.47
C LEU A 467 -15.59 -0.58 -24.96
N ASP A 468 -14.29 -0.76 -25.09
CA ASP A 468 -13.59 -1.95 -24.61
C ASP A 468 -13.68 -2.05 -23.08
N GLY A 469 -13.94 -3.26 -22.59
CA GLY A 469 -14.13 -3.51 -21.17
C GLY A 469 -15.49 -3.11 -20.63
N PHE A 470 -16.45 -2.73 -21.49
CA PHE A 470 -17.84 -2.53 -21.08
C PHE A 470 -18.43 -3.86 -20.54
N PRO A 471 -19.06 -3.85 -19.35
CA PRO A 471 -19.54 -5.06 -18.71
C PRO A 471 -20.85 -5.57 -19.30
N ALA A 472 -21.14 -6.85 -19.09
CA ALA A 472 -22.43 -7.43 -19.47
C ALA A 472 -23.54 -6.95 -18.51
N LEU A 473 -24.18 -5.84 -18.87
CA LEU A 473 -25.34 -5.28 -18.18
C LEU A 473 -26.62 -5.48 -19.01
N GLN A 474 -27.76 -5.67 -18.34
CA GLN A 474 -29.06 -5.82 -18.99
C GLN A 474 -29.70 -4.46 -19.32
N LEU A 475 -29.01 -3.67 -20.15
CA LEU A 475 -29.44 -2.31 -20.50
C LEU A 475 -30.58 -2.33 -21.53
N GLU A 476 -31.63 -1.55 -21.24
CA GLU A 476 -32.67 -1.20 -22.20
C GLU A 476 -32.20 0.00 -23.06
N GLN A 477 -31.52 0.97 -22.45
CA GLN A 477 -31.04 2.16 -23.16
C GLN A 477 -29.63 2.56 -22.72
N LEU A 478 -28.77 2.83 -23.70
CA LEU A 478 -27.43 3.39 -23.51
C LEU A 478 -27.27 4.68 -24.33
N ILE A 479 -26.87 5.77 -23.68
CA ILE A 479 -26.67 7.08 -24.32
C ILE A 479 -25.18 7.41 -24.32
N LEU A 480 -24.60 7.58 -25.50
CA LEU A 480 -23.16 7.80 -25.72
C LEU A 480 -22.86 9.10 -26.46
N LYS A 481 -23.88 9.92 -26.74
CA LYS A 481 -23.74 11.12 -27.55
C LYS A 481 -22.66 12.06 -27.05
N GLY A 482 -21.88 12.64 -27.97
CA GLY A 482 -20.85 13.62 -27.62
C GLY A 482 -19.55 13.03 -27.07
N ASN A 483 -19.33 11.72 -27.25
CA ASN A 483 -18.03 11.07 -27.04
C ASN A 483 -17.31 10.83 -28.37
N GLU A 484 -15.98 10.66 -28.35
CA GLU A 484 -15.14 10.42 -29.51
C GLU A 484 -14.90 8.91 -29.76
N ILE A 485 -15.98 8.13 -29.76
CA ILE A 485 -15.92 6.67 -29.93
C ILE A 485 -15.89 6.32 -31.43
N LYS A 486 -15.01 5.40 -31.83
CA LYS A 486 -14.92 4.94 -33.22
C LYS A 486 -16.14 4.12 -33.62
N GLU A 487 -16.59 4.25 -34.87
CA GLU A 487 -17.75 3.48 -35.38
C GLU A 487 -17.54 1.96 -35.29
N GLU A 488 -16.31 1.48 -35.50
CA GLU A 488 -15.92 0.08 -35.39
C GLU A 488 -16.16 -0.46 -33.96
N ASP A 489 -15.83 0.33 -32.93
CA ASP A 489 -16.03 -0.05 -31.53
C ASP A 489 -17.52 -0.15 -31.20
N ILE A 490 -18.35 0.74 -31.76
CA ILE A 490 -19.81 0.70 -31.59
C ILE A 490 -20.41 -0.52 -32.29
N ALA A 491 -19.92 -0.87 -33.49
CA ALA A 491 -20.33 -2.07 -34.19
C ALA A 491 -19.98 -3.33 -33.38
N SER A 492 -18.74 -3.44 -32.91
CA SER A 492 -18.30 -4.57 -32.08
C SER A 492 -19.09 -4.66 -30.77
N PHE A 493 -19.42 -3.53 -30.16
CA PHE A 493 -20.24 -3.47 -28.95
C PHE A 493 -21.65 -4.03 -29.19
N LYS A 494 -22.30 -3.66 -30.29
CA LYS A 494 -23.63 -4.16 -30.66
C LYS A 494 -23.67 -5.67 -30.92
N GLU A 495 -22.58 -6.25 -31.40
CA GLU A 495 -22.47 -7.70 -31.59
C GLU A 495 -22.35 -8.46 -30.27
N LYS A 496 -21.64 -7.87 -29.30
CA LYS A 496 -21.35 -8.52 -28.00
C LYS A 496 -22.41 -8.28 -26.93
N HIS A 497 -23.16 -7.19 -27.02
CA HIS A 497 -24.11 -6.76 -25.99
C HIS A 497 -25.52 -6.60 -26.54
N CYS A 498 -26.49 -7.24 -25.87
CA CYS A 498 -27.91 -7.13 -26.20
C CYS A 498 -28.52 -5.87 -25.58
N VAL A 499 -28.19 -4.69 -26.10
CA VAL A 499 -28.80 -3.41 -25.67
C VAL A 499 -29.95 -3.03 -26.61
N THR A 500 -31.13 -2.74 -26.07
CA THR A 500 -32.34 -2.49 -26.88
C THR A 500 -32.25 -1.19 -27.69
N LYS A 501 -31.67 -0.13 -27.11
CA LYS A 501 -31.53 1.17 -27.76
C LYS A 501 -30.19 1.84 -27.42
N ILE A 502 -29.41 2.17 -28.45
CA ILE A 502 -28.17 2.94 -28.31
C ILE A 502 -28.35 4.29 -29.01
N ILE A 503 -28.10 5.38 -28.28
CA ILE A 503 -28.14 6.75 -28.79
C ILE A 503 -26.70 7.26 -28.89
N ILE A 504 -26.25 7.58 -30.11
CA ILE A 504 -24.88 8.03 -30.43
C ILE A 504 -24.93 9.50 -30.87
#